data_AF-A0A345BZ11-F1
#
_entry.id   AF-A0A345BZ11-F1
#
_cell.length_a   1.000
_cell.length_b   1.000
_cell.length_c   1.000
_cell.angle_alpha   90.00
_cell.angle_beta   90.00
_cell.angle_gamma   90.00
#
_symmetry.space_group_name_H-M   'P 1'
#
loop_
_entity.id
_entity.type
_entity.pdbx_description
1 polymer ?
#
loop_
_entity_poly.entity_id
_entity_poly.type
_entity_poly.pdbx_seq_one_letter_code
_entity_poly.pdbx_strand_id
1 'polypeptide(L)'
;MSHYVVDNFQNFDSRTYEIYPNIPHQKVNFTNRFGITIAGDLYFPEEFDENKAYAALIVCHPHGGVKEQGNGMYAQEMATKGFVSLAIDFSYFGESGGMSRQMSTPEGFIEDIMQLLIISAQERM
;
A
#
# COMPACT_ATOMS: atom_id res chain seq x y z
N MET A 1 33.93 -12.24 13.80
CA MET A 1 32.57 -11.82 13.40
C MET A 1 31.91 -13.02 12.73
N SER A 2 30.98 -13.70 13.40
CA SER A 2 30.17 -14.72 12.73
C SER A 2 29.09 -14.03 11.92
N HIS A 3 29.09 -14.26 10.60
CA HIS A 3 27.97 -13.90 9.75
C HIS A 3 26.78 -14.77 10.13
N TYR A 4 25.77 -14.17 10.76
CA TYR A 4 24.44 -14.79 10.82
C TYR A 4 23.82 -14.63 9.44
N VAL A 5 23.80 -15.71 8.66
CA VAL A 5 22.97 -15.81 7.47
C VAL A 5 21.59 -16.24 7.96
N VAL A 6 20.59 -15.40 7.74
CA VAL A 6 19.19 -15.73 8.06
C VAL A 6 18.66 -16.58 6.91
N ASP A 7 18.60 -17.89 7.12
CA ASP A 7 18.34 -18.90 6.09
C ASP A 7 16.88 -18.98 5.59
N ASN A 8 16.01 -18.00 5.91
CA ASN A 8 14.58 -18.07 5.54
C ASN A 8 13.96 -16.68 5.22
N PHE A 9 14.53 -15.97 4.24
CA PHE A 9 13.97 -14.70 3.76
C PHE A 9 12.62 -14.80 3.03
N GLN A 10 12.17 -15.99 2.63
CA GLN A 10 11.00 -16.12 1.75
C GLN A 10 9.63 -15.97 2.44
N ASN A 11 9.57 -16.10 3.76
CA ASN A 11 8.34 -15.93 4.54
C ASN A 11 8.46 -14.81 5.59
N PHE A 12 9.39 -13.88 5.39
CA PHE A 12 9.59 -12.75 6.29
C PHE A 12 8.54 -11.67 5.99
N ASP A 13 7.71 -11.36 6.98
CA ASP A 13 6.86 -10.17 6.91
C ASP A 13 7.74 -8.94 7.11
N SER A 14 7.81 -8.09 6.07
CA SER A 14 8.66 -6.91 6.04
C SER A 14 8.06 -5.71 6.78
N ARG A 15 6.84 -5.80 7.31
CA ARG A 15 6.20 -4.72 8.07
C ARG A 15 6.95 -4.42 9.35
N THR A 16 7.23 -3.14 9.58
CA THR A 16 8.00 -2.67 10.75
C THR A 16 7.11 -2.24 11.92
N TYR A 17 5.83 -2.60 11.88
CA TYR A 17 4.82 -2.25 12.87
C TYR A 17 4.04 -3.50 13.31
N GLU A 18 3.34 -3.39 14.45
CA GLU A 18 2.51 -4.48 14.96
C GLU A 18 1.32 -4.75 14.02
N ILE A 19 1.15 -6.01 13.65
CA ILE A 19 0.08 -6.44 12.74
C ILE A 19 -1.16 -6.78 13.56
N TYR A 20 -2.30 -6.21 13.19
CA TYR A 20 -3.57 -6.51 13.84
C TYR A 20 -4.21 -7.74 13.17
N PRO A 21 -4.28 -8.91 13.84
CA PRO A 21 -4.70 -10.16 13.19
C PRO A 21 -6.18 -10.18 12.82
N ASN A 22 -6.99 -9.31 13.42
CA ASN A 22 -8.41 -9.11 13.15
C ASN A 22 -8.69 -8.12 12.00
N ILE A 23 -7.67 -7.45 11.45
CA ILE A 23 -7.82 -6.55 10.31
C ILE A 23 -7.44 -7.31 9.04
N PRO A 24 -8.42 -7.63 8.15
CA PRO A 24 -8.11 -8.28 6.89
C PRO A 24 -7.23 -7.38 6.02
N HIS A 25 -6.20 -7.98 5.44
CA HIS A 25 -5.21 -7.31 4.61
C HIS A 25 -5.01 -8.09 3.31
N GLN A 26 -4.86 -7.36 2.20
CA GLN A 26 -4.59 -7.91 0.89
C GLN A 26 -3.56 -7.07 0.15
N LYS A 27 -2.53 -7.74 -0.42
CA LYS A 27 -1.63 -7.10 -1.40
C LYS A 27 -2.37 -6.89 -2.72
N VAL A 28 -2.30 -5.68 -3.26
CA VAL A 28 -2.93 -5.28 -4.52
C VAL A 28 -1.93 -4.60 -5.43
N ASN A 29 -2.15 -4.71 -6.74
CA ASN A 29 -1.36 -4.01 -7.75
C ASN A 29 -2.29 -3.35 -8.76
N PHE A 30 -1.93 -2.16 -9.22
CA PHE A 30 -2.60 -1.49 -10.33
C PHE A 30 -1.56 -0.81 -11.22
N THR A 31 -1.95 -0.39 -12.43
CA THR A 31 -1.02 0.28 -13.36
C THR A 31 -1.41 1.74 -13.50
N ASN A 32 -0.45 2.66 -13.34
CA ASN A 32 -0.66 4.09 -13.59
C ASN A 32 -0.61 4.44 -15.10
N ARG A 33 -0.94 5.69 -15.47
CA ARG A 33 -0.97 6.10 -16.89
C ARG A 33 0.42 6.13 -17.54
N PHE A 34 1.49 6.08 -16.75
CA PHE A 34 2.86 5.93 -17.25
C PHE A 34 3.26 4.48 -17.49
N GLY A 35 2.35 3.52 -17.29
CA GLY A 35 2.63 2.09 -17.47
C GLY A 35 3.44 1.48 -16.34
N ILE A 36 3.52 2.14 -15.19
CA ILE A 36 4.23 1.65 -14.00
C ILE A 36 3.23 0.91 -13.12
N THR A 37 3.56 -0.33 -12.77
CA THR A 37 2.82 -1.09 -11.77
C THR A 37 3.07 -0.51 -10.39
N ILE A 38 2.01 -0.16 -9.68
CA ILE A 38 2.01 0.35 -8.32
C ILE A 38 1.54 -0.75 -7.38
N ALA A 39 2.35 -1.03 -6.36
CA ALA A 39 2.05 -1.98 -5.31
C ALA A 39 1.40 -1.29 -4.11
N GLY A 40 0.44 -1.96 -3.50
CA GLY A 40 -0.24 -1.47 -2.31
C GLY A 40 -0.72 -2.59 -1.38
N ASP A 41 -0.99 -2.19 -0.15
CA ASP A 41 -1.57 -2.99 0.91
C ASP A 41 -2.96 -2.43 1.24
N LEU A 42 -3.99 -3.19 0.87
CA LEU A 42 -5.39 -2.87 1.10
C LEU A 42 -5.83 -3.48 2.43
N TYR A 43 -6.41 -2.66 3.29
CA TYR A 43 -6.92 -3.04 4.60
C TYR A 43 -8.43 -2.82 4.64
N PHE A 44 -9.13 -3.79 5.20
CA PHE A 44 -10.58 -3.77 5.36
C PHE A 44 -10.95 -3.68 6.85
N PRO A 45 -12.12 -3.10 7.18
CA PRO A 45 -12.66 -3.20 8.54
C PRO A 45 -12.81 -4.66 8.99
N GLU A 46 -12.74 -4.92 10.29
CA GLU A 46 -12.84 -6.26 10.88
C GLU A 46 -14.13 -7.00 10.43
N GLU A 47 -15.25 -6.28 10.37
CA GLU A 47 -16.54 -6.79 9.89
C GLU A 47 -16.87 -6.27 8.48
N PHE A 48 -15.92 -6.40 7.55
CA PHE A 48 -16.14 -6.01 6.17
C PHE A 48 -17.27 -6.80 5.51
N ASP A 49 -18.17 -6.08 4.86
CA ASP A 49 -19.31 -6.61 4.12
C ASP A 49 -19.28 -6.03 2.71
N GLU A 50 -19.05 -6.88 1.72
CA GLU A 50 -18.95 -6.50 0.30
C GLU A 50 -20.21 -5.79 -0.25
N ASN A 51 -21.36 -5.92 0.44
CA ASN A 51 -22.62 -5.28 0.05
C ASN A 51 -22.78 -3.86 0.63
N LYS A 52 -21.82 -3.39 1.44
CA LYS A 52 -21.85 -2.05 2.05
C LYS A 52 -20.86 -1.11 1.37
N ALA A 53 -21.23 0.16 1.28
CA ALA A 53 -20.32 1.22 0.88
C ALA A 53 -19.52 1.72 2.08
N TYR A 54 -18.20 1.80 1.92
CA TYR A 54 -17.28 2.33 2.93
C TYR A 54 -16.61 3.61 2.44
N ALA A 55 -16.30 4.51 3.37
CA ALA A 55 -15.36 5.58 3.08
C ALA A 55 -13.97 4.98 2.85
N ALA A 56 -13.31 5.42 1.78
CA ALA A 56 -11.99 4.94 1.40
C ALA A 56 -10.90 5.97 1.72
N LEU A 57 -9.72 5.51 2.16
CA LEU A 57 -8.56 6.36 2.44
C LEU A 57 -7.31 5.82 1.75
N ILE A 58 -6.53 6.73 1.15
CA ILE A 58 -5.21 6.42 0.59
C ILE A 58 -4.16 7.02 1.53
N VAL A 59 -3.24 6.19 2.01
CA VAL A 59 -2.18 6.59 2.95
C VAL A 59 -0.83 6.49 2.26
N CYS A 60 -0.29 7.64 1.89
CA CYS A 60 0.99 7.75 1.21
C CYS A 60 2.16 7.70 2.20
N HIS A 61 3.26 7.05 1.81
CA HIS A 61 4.48 7.10 2.60
C HIS A 61 5.16 8.47 2.51
N PRO A 62 5.91 8.90 3.54
CA PRO A 62 6.85 10.01 3.43
C PRO A 62 7.87 9.74 2.31
N HIS A 63 8.47 10.78 1.74
CA HIS A 63 9.47 10.63 0.69
C HIS A 63 10.61 9.68 1.12
N GLY A 64 10.88 8.66 0.31
CA GLY A 64 11.87 7.61 0.61
C GLY A 64 11.37 6.44 1.46
N GLY A 65 10.12 6.48 1.94
CA GLY A 65 9.49 5.37 2.67
C GLY A 65 8.89 4.30 1.76
N VAL A 66 8.28 3.29 2.39
CA VAL A 66 7.53 2.19 1.75
C VAL A 66 6.32 1.79 2.60
N LYS A 67 5.32 1.15 1.99
CA LYS A 67 4.03 0.75 2.62
C LYS A 67 4.18 -0.14 3.85
N GLU A 68 5.30 -0.82 4.00
CA GLU A 68 5.63 -1.63 5.18
C GLU A 68 6.05 -0.81 6.42
N GLN A 69 6.08 0.52 6.32
CA GLN A 69 6.47 1.42 7.42
C GLN A 69 5.27 2.19 7.97
N GLY A 70 5.47 3.48 8.30
CA GLY A 70 4.47 4.29 8.99
C GLY A 70 3.13 4.39 8.26
N ASN A 71 3.10 4.49 6.93
CA ASN A 71 1.84 4.60 6.21
C ASN A 71 1.00 3.32 6.24
N GLY A 72 1.63 2.14 6.23
CA GLY A 72 0.92 0.87 6.44
C GLY A 72 0.28 0.79 7.82
N MET A 73 1.02 1.18 8.87
CA MET A 73 0.49 1.27 10.24
C MET A 73 -0.73 2.19 10.31
N TYR A 74 -0.67 3.37 9.68
CA TYR A 74 -1.78 4.30 9.64
C TYR A 74 -2.97 3.74 8.84
N ALA A 75 -2.73 3.06 7.71
CA ALA A 75 -3.81 2.41 6.97
C ALA A 75 -4.49 1.34 7.83
N GLN A 76 -3.73 0.43 8.45
CA GLN A 76 -4.26 -0.57 9.36
C GLN A 76 -5.09 0.07 10.50
N GLU A 77 -4.61 1.16 11.10
CA GLU A 77 -5.33 1.88 12.14
C GLU A 77 -6.58 2.62 11.64
N MET A 78 -6.66 2.99 10.36
CA MET A 78 -7.91 3.52 9.79
C MET A 78 -8.92 2.41 9.52
N ALA A 79 -8.48 1.20 9.20
CA ALA A 79 -9.36 0.05 9.05
C ALA A 79 -10.08 -0.30 10.36
N THR A 80 -9.40 -0.19 11.52
CA THR A 80 -10.04 -0.36 12.84
C THR A 80 -11.15 0.68 13.09
N LYS A 81 -11.10 1.83 12.40
CA LYS A 81 -12.10 2.91 12.48
C LYS A 81 -13.21 2.79 11.43
N GLY A 82 -13.29 1.68 10.69
CA GLY A 82 -14.36 1.41 9.72
C GLY A 82 -14.12 1.96 8.32
N PHE A 83 -12.88 2.36 7.98
CA PHE A 83 -12.52 2.76 6.63
C PHE A 83 -11.98 1.56 5.83
N VAL A 84 -12.22 1.55 4.52
CA VAL A 84 -11.36 0.78 3.62
C VAL A 84 -10.13 1.64 3.35
N SER A 85 -8.94 1.13 3.61
CA SER A 85 -7.72 1.97 3.54
C SER A 85 -6.61 1.29 2.78
N LEU A 86 -5.88 2.06 1.99
CA LEU A 86 -4.83 1.56 1.11
C LEU A 86 -3.52 2.30 1.40
N ALA A 87 -2.49 1.56 1.77
CA ALA A 87 -1.11 2.06 1.77
C ALA A 87 -0.45 1.68 0.44
N ILE A 88 0.26 2.61 -0.19
CA ILE A 88 0.93 2.36 -1.47
C ILE A 88 2.42 2.61 -1.38
N ASP A 89 3.17 1.97 -2.28
CA ASP A 89 4.52 2.39 -2.66
C ASP A 89 4.42 3.29 -3.89
N PHE A 90 4.97 4.50 -3.85
CA PHE A 90 5.01 5.34 -5.06
C PHE A 90 5.81 4.68 -6.19
N SER A 91 5.58 5.12 -7.43
CA SER A 91 6.42 4.79 -8.58
C SER A 91 7.90 4.86 -8.22
N TYR A 92 8.69 3.87 -8.66
CA TYR A 92 10.13 3.74 -8.40
C TYR A 92 10.54 3.37 -6.95
N PHE A 93 9.60 3.25 -6.01
CA PHE A 93 9.84 2.88 -4.60
C PHE A 93 9.32 1.48 -4.28
N GLY A 94 9.78 0.93 -3.15
CA GLY A 94 9.28 -0.32 -2.56
C GLY A 94 9.14 -1.47 -3.55
N GLU A 95 7.96 -2.10 -3.51
CA GLU A 95 7.57 -3.18 -4.43
C GLU A 95 6.94 -2.65 -5.73
N SER A 96 6.69 -1.35 -5.86
CA SER A 96 6.23 -0.71 -7.10
C SER A 96 7.30 -0.77 -8.18
N GLY A 97 6.89 -0.79 -9.45
CA GLY A 97 7.74 -0.83 -10.63
C GLY A 97 8.45 0.49 -10.92
N GLY A 98 9.03 0.58 -12.13
CA GLY A 98 9.72 1.77 -12.62
C GLY A 98 11.25 1.71 -12.45
N MET A 99 11.96 2.28 -13.44
CA MET A 99 13.42 2.41 -13.50
C MET A 99 13.81 3.83 -13.95
N SER A 100 14.87 4.47 -13.43
CA SER A 100 15.78 4.03 -12.35
C SER A 100 15.07 4.00 -10.97
N ARG A 101 15.46 3.07 -10.10
CA ARG A 101 14.88 2.95 -8.74
C ARG A 101 15.13 4.23 -7.94
N GLN A 102 14.20 4.53 -7.01
CA GLN A 102 14.25 5.68 -6.10
C GLN A 102 14.23 7.04 -6.81
N MET A 103 13.75 7.08 -8.06
CA MET A 103 13.51 8.33 -8.76
C MET A 103 12.26 9.01 -8.21
N SER A 104 12.26 10.34 -8.15
CA SER A 104 11.11 11.11 -7.69
C SER A 104 10.84 12.27 -8.62
N THR A 105 9.61 12.34 -9.07
CA THR A 105 9.08 13.47 -9.84
C THR A 105 7.77 13.89 -9.19
N PRO A 106 7.53 15.20 -8.98
CA PRO A 106 6.24 15.67 -8.47
C PRO A 106 5.06 15.16 -9.30
N GLU A 107 5.23 15.10 -10.62
CA GLU A 107 4.22 14.60 -11.57
C GLU A 107 3.92 13.11 -11.35
N GLY A 108 4.95 12.30 -11.08
CA GLY A 108 4.79 10.88 -10.77
C GLY A 108 3.96 10.64 -9.50
N PHE A 109 4.23 11.38 -8.43
CA PHE A 109 3.47 11.24 -7.19
C PHE A 109 2.00 11.66 -7.36
N ILE A 110 1.74 12.75 -8.08
CA ILE A 110 0.38 13.19 -8.38
C ILE A 110 -0.33 12.15 -9.25
N GLU A 111 0.35 11.60 -10.24
CA GLU A 111 -0.19 10.55 -11.11
C GLU A 111 -0.61 9.31 -10.33
N ASP A 112 0.28 8.78 -9.48
CA ASP A 112 0.02 7.58 -8.69
C ASP A 112 -1.24 7.75 -7.82
N ILE A 113 -1.42 8.91 -7.20
CA ILE A 113 -2.58 9.25 -6.37
C ILE A 113 -3.85 9.41 -7.24
N MET A 114 -3.75 10.10 -8.37
CA MET A 114 -4.89 10.34 -9.26
C MET A 114 -5.41 9.05 -9.89
N GLN A 115 -4.53 8.13 -10.28
CA GLN A 115 -4.94 6.85 -10.85
C GLN A 115 -5.76 6.03 -9.84
N LEU A 116 -5.36 6.01 -8.57
CA LEU A 116 -6.12 5.32 -7.52
C LEU A 116 -7.53 5.88 -7.36
N LEU A 117 -7.63 7.21 -7.34
CA LEU A 117 -8.94 7.87 -7.25
C LEU A 117 -9.84 7.47 -8.42
N ILE A 118 -9.29 7.41 -9.63
CA ILE A 118 -10.03 6.99 -10.82
C ILE A 118 -10.50 5.53 -10.71
N ILE A 119 -9.62 4.60 -10.31
CA ILE A 119 -9.99 3.17 -10.14
C ILE A 119 -11.12 3.05 -9.12
N SER A 120 -11.00 3.74 -7.97
CA SER A 120 -12.03 3.72 -6.94
C SER A 120 -13.38 4.31 -7.39
N ALA A 121 -13.38 5.20 -8.38
CA ALA A 121 -14.60 5.77 -8.96
C ALA A 121 -15.20 4.85 -10.04
N GLN A 122 -14.37 4.09 -10.75
CA GLN A 122 -14.80 3.16 -11.80
C GLN A 122 -15.35 1.84 -11.23
N GLU A 123 -14.84 1.40 -10.08
CA GLU A 123 -15.28 0.19 -9.38
C GLU A 123 -16.46 0.41 -8.40
N ARG A 124 -17.08 1.60 -8.43
CA ARG A 124 -18.40 1.84 -7.78
C ARG A 124 -19.57 1.30 -8.62
N MET A 125 -19.45 0.07 -9.15
CA MET A 125 -20.53 -0.72 -9.74
C MET A 125 -20.70 -2.04 -9.00
#